data_AF-A0A1G6WER3-F1
#
_entry.id   AF-A0A1G6WER3-F1
#
_cell.length_a   1.000
_cell.length_b   1.000
_cell.length_c   1.000
_cell.angle_alpha   90.00
_cell.angle_beta   90.00
_cell.angle_gamma   90.00
#
_symmetry.space_group_name_H-M   'P 1'
#
loop_
_entity.id
_entity.type
_entity.pdbx_description
1 polymer ?
#
loop_
_entity_poly.entity_id
_entity_poly.type
_entity_poly.pdbx_seq_one_letter_code
_entity_poly.pdbx_strand_id
1 'polypeptide(L)'
;MTPERPTSVTSTIIDRAKAIILRPKAEWPLIDGEPATISGLFMGYALILAALPALAGLIRGLVFGYGAMGFYFRPSIGGAIGTAIVQYVLSIVSVIVIALIIDWLAPRFDGTSNRTQAFKVAIYSSTASWLAGIFAIIPGLSVLSLLGLYSLYLLYTGLPLLMKSPAEKAAAYTAVTVMVAIVVSLIVFAVAGPLTRLFGVSPYAGIGSSAPQGEMTVPGVGKVDIGKMEAASRQMAEAARTGASNAVAPSVLQAMLPAAIGAYQRTEVQSAGLGAGGSNASARYESGGRSFRLEITDMAAIGALSGMGAALNVESNKQTATSYERTSTQEGQIVTEQWDKAANDGKYGTTIANRFMIEASGQAASIDELKAAVATIGPEKLAALAK
;
A
#
# COMPACT_ATOMS: atom_id res chain seq x y z
N MET A 1 -57.01 15.08 -37.56
CA MET A 1 -55.63 15.31 -37.10
C MET A 1 -55.34 14.31 -35.98
N THR A 2 -54.67 13.22 -36.31
CA THR A 2 -54.08 12.32 -35.31
C THR A 2 -53.00 13.07 -34.54
N PRO A 3 -53.00 13.06 -33.19
CA PRO A 3 -51.92 13.65 -32.43
C PRO A 3 -50.63 12.89 -32.74
N GLU A 4 -49.63 13.60 -33.24
CA GLU A 4 -48.29 13.06 -33.45
C GLU A 4 -47.76 12.53 -32.11
N ARG A 5 -47.35 11.27 -32.09
CA ARG A 5 -46.63 10.69 -30.95
C ARG A 5 -45.31 11.46 -30.82
N PRO A 6 -44.94 11.98 -29.63
CA PRO A 6 -43.63 12.59 -29.46
C PRO A 6 -42.57 11.54 -29.79
N THR A 7 -41.74 11.86 -30.78
CA THR A 7 -40.58 11.09 -31.19
C THR A 7 -39.67 10.88 -29.98
N SER A 8 -39.30 9.63 -29.72
CA SER A 8 -38.35 9.27 -28.68
C SER A 8 -37.01 9.94 -28.98
N VAL A 9 -36.76 11.10 -28.38
CA VAL A 9 -35.45 11.75 -28.45
C VAL A 9 -34.48 10.81 -27.75
N THR A 10 -33.61 10.16 -28.51
CA THR A 10 -32.48 9.41 -27.97
C THR A 10 -31.63 10.40 -27.18
N SER A 11 -31.82 10.44 -25.87
CA SER A 11 -31.10 11.34 -24.97
C SER A 11 -29.60 11.10 -25.15
N THR A 12 -28.85 12.14 -25.52
CA THR A 12 -27.41 12.02 -25.66
C THR A 12 -26.77 11.78 -24.29
N ILE A 13 -25.54 11.27 -24.25
CA ILE A 13 -24.78 11.12 -23.00
C ILE A 13 -24.71 12.43 -22.19
N ILE A 14 -24.60 13.56 -22.90
CA ILE A 14 -24.53 14.90 -22.30
C ILE A 14 -25.88 15.28 -21.70
N ASP A 15 -26.98 15.04 -22.40
CA ASP A 15 -28.32 15.35 -21.90
C ASP A 15 -28.63 14.54 -20.66
N ARG A 16 -28.32 13.23 -20.68
CA ARG A 16 -28.46 12.35 -19.52
C ARG A 16 -27.61 12.83 -18.34
N ALA A 17 -26.33 13.15 -18.56
CA ALA A 17 -25.44 13.62 -17.51
C ALA A 17 -25.91 14.96 -16.91
N LYS A 18 -26.37 15.90 -17.73
CA LYS A 18 -26.96 17.17 -17.26
C LYS A 18 -28.23 16.93 -16.47
N ALA A 19 -29.14 16.10 -16.97
CA ALA A 19 -30.43 15.86 -16.36
C ALA A 19 -30.29 15.18 -14.99
N ILE A 20 -29.45 14.14 -14.88
CA ILE A 20 -29.23 13.45 -13.60
C ILE A 20 -28.55 14.36 -12.56
N ILE A 21 -27.64 15.25 -12.98
CA ILE A 21 -26.96 16.17 -12.07
C ILE A 21 -27.86 17.33 -11.63
N LEU A 22 -28.64 17.91 -12.54
CA LEU A 22 -29.41 19.12 -12.26
C LEU A 22 -30.82 18.83 -11.74
N ARG A 23 -31.42 17.69 -12.11
CA ARG A 23 -32.81 17.33 -11.80
C ARG A 23 -32.99 15.85 -11.42
N PRO A 24 -32.21 15.31 -10.47
CA PRO A 24 -32.19 13.86 -10.19
C PRO A 24 -33.56 13.27 -9.85
N LYS A 25 -34.37 13.97 -9.04
CA LYS A 25 -35.70 13.48 -8.64
C LYS A 25 -36.67 13.35 -9.82
N ALA A 26 -36.51 14.16 -10.87
CA ALA A 26 -37.32 14.08 -12.07
C ALA A 26 -36.74 13.08 -13.08
N GLU A 27 -35.43 12.88 -13.06
CA GLU A 27 -34.72 12.03 -14.02
C GLU A 27 -34.79 10.54 -13.65
N TRP A 28 -34.73 10.19 -12.37
CA TRP A 28 -34.77 8.79 -11.93
C TRP A 28 -36.01 8.01 -12.39
N PRO A 29 -37.24 8.56 -12.37
CA PRO A 29 -38.41 7.88 -12.93
C PRO A 29 -38.31 7.60 -14.44
N LEU A 30 -37.66 8.50 -15.20
CA LEU A 30 -37.42 8.27 -16.63
C LEU A 30 -36.44 7.12 -16.83
N ILE A 31 -35.32 7.15 -16.09
CA ILE A 31 -34.32 6.09 -16.10
C ILE A 31 -34.92 4.74 -15.70
N ASP A 32 -35.81 4.70 -14.71
CA ASP A 32 -36.47 3.46 -14.25
C ASP A 32 -37.26 2.79 -15.38
N GLY A 33 -38.04 3.58 -16.14
CA GLY A 33 -38.91 3.12 -17.23
C GLY A 33 -38.19 2.81 -18.55
N GLU A 34 -36.95 3.27 -18.74
CA GLU A 34 -36.20 3.05 -19.98
C GLU A 34 -35.73 1.59 -20.13
N PRO A 35 -35.98 0.91 -21.25
CA PRO A 35 -35.39 -0.38 -21.51
C PRO A 35 -33.87 -0.23 -21.66
N ALA A 36 -33.10 -1.05 -20.94
CA ALA A 36 -31.65 -1.02 -20.99
C ALA A 36 -31.06 -2.43 -20.90
N THR A 37 -29.90 -2.61 -21.51
CA THR A 37 -29.02 -3.76 -21.27
C THR A 37 -27.79 -3.29 -20.51
N ILE A 38 -27.22 -4.15 -19.67
CA ILE A 38 -26.00 -3.82 -18.91
C ILE A 38 -24.88 -3.41 -19.87
N SER A 39 -24.69 -4.15 -20.96
CA SER A 39 -23.71 -3.82 -21.99
C SER A 39 -23.96 -2.43 -22.61
N GLY A 40 -25.22 -2.10 -22.92
CA GLY A 40 -25.60 -0.79 -23.43
C GLY A 40 -25.28 0.35 -22.45
N LEU A 41 -25.54 0.15 -21.15
CA LEU A 41 -25.21 1.12 -20.10
C LEU A 41 -23.69 1.37 -20.01
N PHE A 42 -22.87 0.32 -20.15
CA PHE A 42 -21.41 0.48 -20.13
C PHE A 42 -20.89 1.16 -21.39
N MET A 43 -21.24 0.63 -22.57
CA MET A 43 -20.71 1.11 -23.85
C MET A 43 -21.20 2.52 -24.19
N GLY A 44 -22.45 2.85 -23.86
CA GLY A 44 -23.06 4.14 -24.17
C GLY A 44 -22.87 5.22 -23.10
N TYR A 45 -22.37 4.88 -21.91
CA TYR A 45 -22.31 5.83 -20.79
C TYR A 45 -21.08 5.62 -19.89
N ALA A 46 -21.02 4.49 -19.17
CA ALA A 46 -20.07 4.33 -18.06
C ALA A 46 -18.61 4.34 -18.52
N LEU A 47 -18.27 3.62 -19.60
CA LEU A 47 -16.90 3.57 -20.13
C LEU A 47 -16.42 4.97 -20.58
N ILE A 48 -17.32 5.76 -21.16
CA ILE A 48 -16.99 7.10 -21.66
C ILE A 48 -16.73 8.07 -20.50
N LEU A 49 -17.64 8.13 -19.51
CA LEU A 49 -17.48 9.06 -18.39
C LEU A 49 -16.40 8.63 -17.39
N ALA A 50 -16.24 7.33 -17.14
CA ALA A 50 -15.18 6.84 -16.25
C ALA A 50 -13.77 7.09 -16.79
N ALA A 51 -13.62 7.34 -18.10
CA ALA A 51 -12.34 7.73 -18.68
C ALA A 51 -11.92 9.15 -18.25
N LEU A 52 -12.86 10.03 -17.88
CA LEU A 52 -12.57 11.41 -17.48
C LEU A 52 -11.58 11.51 -16.31
N PRO A 53 -11.80 10.87 -15.15
CA PRO A 53 -10.85 10.93 -14.04
C PRO A 53 -9.50 10.28 -14.37
N ALA A 54 -9.48 9.21 -15.19
CA ALA A 54 -8.24 8.53 -15.58
C ALA A 54 -7.38 9.41 -16.49
N LEU A 55 -8.00 10.05 -17.49
CA LEU A 55 -7.34 11.00 -18.38
C LEU A 55 -6.93 12.27 -17.64
N ALA A 56 -7.76 12.75 -16.71
CA ALA A 56 -7.42 13.89 -15.86
C ALA A 56 -6.18 13.60 -15.00
N GLY A 57 -6.12 12.42 -14.39
CA GLY A 57 -4.97 11.95 -13.63
C GLY A 57 -3.71 11.80 -14.48
N LEU A 58 -3.85 11.24 -15.70
CA LEU A 58 -2.76 11.13 -16.68
C LEU A 58 -2.17 12.51 -17.02
N ILE A 59 -3.02 13.45 -17.43
CA ILE A 59 -2.61 14.81 -17.80
C ILE A 59 -1.98 15.50 -16.59
N ARG A 60 -2.58 15.39 -15.40
CA ARG A 60 -2.01 15.92 -14.17
C ARG A 60 -0.59 15.39 -13.93
N GLY A 61 -0.43 14.07 -13.98
CA GLY A 61 0.86 13.41 -13.72
C GLY A 61 1.93 13.87 -14.70
N LEU A 62 1.61 13.96 -15.99
CA LEU A 62 2.57 14.35 -17.03
C LEU A 62 2.91 15.85 -17.01
N VAL A 63 1.90 16.71 -16.84
CA VAL A 63 2.08 18.17 -16.95
C VAL A 63 2.53 18.77 -15.62
N PHE A 64 1.88 18.41 -14.52
CA PHE A 64 2.07 19.04 -13.21
C PHE A 64 2.81 18.17 -12.21
N GLY A 65 2.86 16.85 -12.41
CA GLY A 65 3.38 15.91 -11.42
C GLY A 65 2.55 15.86 -10.14
N TYR A 66 3.14 15.22 -9.11
CA TYR A 66 2.58 15.11 -7.77
C TYR A 66 3.60 15.66 -6.79
N GLY A 67 3.15 16.45 -5.83
CA GLY A 67 4.02 16.94 -4.76
C GLY A 67 3.25 17.18 -3.48
N ALA A 68 3.90 16.85 -2.37
CA ALA A 68 3.39 17.04 -1.02
C ALA A 68 4.58 17.09 -0.05
N MET A 69 4.50 17.94 0.98
CA MET A 69 5.46 17.97 2.09
C MET A 69 6.93 18.11 1.64
N GLY A 70 7.18 18.95 0.63
CA GLY A 70 8.52 19.20 0.09
C GLY A 70 9.02 18.16 -0.93
N PHE A 71 8.30 17.06 -1.13
CA PHE A 71 8.60 16.06 -2.16
C PHE A 71 7.87 16.40 -3.45
N TYR A 72 8.55 16.19 -4.59
CA TYR A 72 8.00 16.36 -5.92
C TYR A 72 8.39 15.19 -6.81
N PHE A 73 7.41 14.62 -7.50
CA PHE A 73 7.58 13.47 -8.37
C PHE A 73 6.76 13.65 -9.66
N ARG A 74 7.39 13.43 -10.80
CA ARG A 74 6.74 13.31 -12.10
C ARG A 74 6.91 11.88 -12.62
N PRO A 75 5.83 11.13 -12.87
CA PRO A 75 5.95 9.81 -13.47
C PRO A 75 6.49 9.90 -14.90
N SER A 76 7.16 8.83 -15.34
CA SER A 76 7.48 8.64 -16.75
C SER A 76 6.21 8.53 -17.59
N ILE A 77 6.31 8.74 -18.90
CA ILE A 77 5.16 8.62 -19.82
C ILE A 77 4.52 7.22 -19.70
N GLY A 78 5.34 6.17 -19.74
CA GLY A 78 4.86 4.78 -19.59
C GLY A 78 4.20 4.53 -18.23
N GLY A 79 4.78 5.05 -17.15
CA GLY A 79 4.21 4.91 -15.81
C GLY A 79 2.90 5.67 -15.61
N ALA A 80 2.79 6.87 -16.17
CA ALA A 80 1.57 7.67 -16.12
C ALA A 80 0.44 7.00 -16.92
N ILE A 81 0.74 6.51 -18.14
CA ILE A 81 -0.21 5.76 -18.96
C ILE A 81 -0.65 4.48 -18.24
N GLY A 82 0.30 3.70 -17.72
CA GLY A 82 0.02 2.49 -16.96
C GLY A 82 -0.87 2.76 -15.74
N THR A 83 -0.60 3.83 -15.01
CA THR A 83 -1.44 4.28 -13.88
C THR A 83 -2.85 4.63 -14.32
N ALA A 84 -3.00 5.36 -15.41
CA ALA A 84 -4.31 5.72 -15.95
C ALA A 84 -5.11 4.48 -16.39
N ILE A 85 -4.46 3.50 -17.03
CA ILE A 85 -5.09 2.23 -17.41
C ILE A 85 -5.55 1.46 -16.17
N VAL A 86 -4.69 1.29 -15.17
CA VAL A 86 -5.03 0.60 -13.91
C VAL A 86 -6.19 1.29 -13.22
N GLN A 87 -6.14 2.62 -13.07
CA GLN A 87 -7.21 3.39 -12.45
C GLN A 87 -8.54 3.25 -13.21
N TYR A 88 -8.51 3.34 -14.54
CA TYR A 88 -9.68 3.22 -15.39
C TYR A 88 -10.32 1.84 -15.23
N VAL A 89 -9.55 0.76 -15.37
CA VAL A 89 -10.05 -0.61 -15.21
C VAL A 89 -10.64 -0.85 -13.82
N LEU A 90 -9.93 -0.45 -12.76
CA LEU A 90 -10.41 -0.61 -11.40
C LEU A 90 -11.68 0.22 -11.13
N SER A 91 -11.84 1.39 -11.76
CA SER A 91 -13.07 2.19 -11.63
C SER A 91 -14.28 1.48 -12.24
N ILE A 92 -14.12 0.83 -13.40
CA ILE A 92 -15.18 0.05 -14.05
C ILE A 92 -15.54 -1.18 -13.20
N VAL A 93 -14.53 -1.91 -12.72
CA VAL A 93 -14.73 -3.05 -11.82
C VAL A 93 -15.47 -2.62 -10.55
N SER A 94 -15.13 -1.47 -9.98
CA SER A 94 -15.79 -0.94 -8.78
C SER A 94 -17.28 -0.71 -8.99
N VAL A 95 -17.67 -0.12 -10.13
CA VAL A 95 -19.09 0.10 -10.46
C VAL A 95 -19.84 -1.22 -10.64
N ILE A 96 -19.21 -2.21 -11.27
CA ILE A 96 -19.77 -3.57 -11.39
C ILE A 96 -20.01 -4.17 -10.00
N VAL A 97 -19.00 -4.11 -9.13
CA VAL A 97 -19.05 -4.65 -7.76
C VAL A 97 -20.14 -3.95 -6.95
N ILE A 98 -20.22 -2.62 -7.01
CA ILE A 98 -21.27 -1.84 -6.32
C ILE A 98 -22.66 -2.20 -6.85
N ALA A 99 -22.84 -2.35 -8.17
CA ALA A 99 -24.12 -2.75 -8.73
C ALA A 99 -24.57 -4.15 -8.25
N LEU A 100 -23.64 -5.11 -8.18
CA LEU A 100 -23.94 -6.45 -7.65
C LEU A 100 -24.29 -6.42 -6.17
N ILE A 101 -23.62 -5.56 -5.40
CA ILE A 101 -23.91 -5.34 -3.98
C ILE A 101 -25.31 -4.73 -3.82
N ILE A 102 -25.65 -3.70 -4.59
CA ILE A 102 -27.00 -3.12 -4.61
C ILE A 102 -28.04 -4.20 -4.91
N ASP A 103 -27.87 -4.96 -5.99
CA ASP A 103 -28.82 -6.02 -6.36
C ASP A 103 -29.01 -7.05 -5.23
N TRP A 104 -27.90 -7.47 -4.63
CA TRP A 104 -27.90 -8.41 -3.52
C TRP A 104 -28.54 -7.83 -2.25
N LEU A 105 -28.30 -6.56 -1.91
CA LEU A 105 -28.85 -5.93 -0.71
C LEU A 105 -30.34 -5.61 -0.83
N ALA A 106 -30.89 -5.44 -2.02
CA ALA A 106 -32.28 -5.01 -2.19
C ALA A 106 -33.31 -5.84 -1.40
N PRO A 107 -33.32 -7.20 -1.45
CA PRO A 107 -34.27 -7.98 -0.66
C PRO A 107 -34.11 -7.83 0.87
N ARG A 108 -32.94 -7.42 1.37
CA ARG A 108 -32.70 -7.19 2.81
C ARG A 108 -33.30 -5.88 3.31
N PHE A 109 -33.67 -5.00 2.38
CA PHE A 109 -34.31 -3.71 2.65
C PHE A 109 -35.73 -3.65 2.07
N ASP A 110 -36.38 -4.80 1.93
CA ASP A 110 -37.72 -4.98 1.33
C ASP A 110 -37.85 -4.41 -0.10
N GLY A 111 -36.73 -4.31 -0.81
CA GLY A 111 -36.70 -3.98 -2.23
C GLY A 111 -36.78 -5.22 -3.12
N THR A 112 -36.91 -4.98 -4.41
CA THR A 112 -36.88 -6.01 -5.45
C THR A 112 -35.48 -6.12 -6.05
N SER A 113 -34.88 -7.31 -6.01
CA SER A 113 -33.67 -7.59 -6.78
C SER A 113 -33.99 -7.49 -8.28
N ASN A 114 -33.21 -6.67 -8.97
CA ASN A 114 -33.26 -6.50 -10.41
C ASN A 114 -31.89 -5.97 -10.85
N ARG A 115 -31.08 -6.87 -11.39
CA ARG A 115 -29.70 -6.58 -11.76
C ARG A 115 -29.60 -5.40 -12.72
N THR A 116 -30.44 -5.32 -13.76
CA THR A 116 -30.40 -4.18 -14.70
C THR A 116 -30.67 -2.84 -14.00
N GLN A 117 -31.64 -2.80 -13.07
CA GLN A 117 -31.93 -1.58 -12.30
C GLN A 117 -30.78 -1.23 -11.34
N ALA A 118 -30.18 -2.22 -10.68
CA ALA A 118 -29.02 -2.00 -9.82
C ALA A 118 -27.82 -1.41 -10.58
N PHE A 119 -27.58 -1.87 -11.80
CA PHE A 119 -26.55 -1.31 -12.68
C PHE A 119 -26.87 0.12 -13.12
N LYS A 120 -28.14 0.46 -13.43
CA LYS A 120 -28.54 1.85 -13.68
C LYS A 120 -28.24 2.73 -12.47
N VAL A 121 -28.62 2.30 -11.25
CA VAL A 121 -28.34 3.06 -10.02
C VAL A 121 -26.84 3.30 -9.86
N ALA A 122 -26.01 2.26 -9.92
CA ALA A 122 -24.57 2.37 -9.71
C ALA A 122 -23.88 3.27 -10.77
N ILE A 123 -24.23 3.10 -12.04
CA ILE A 123 -23.63 3.86 -13.15
C ILE A 123 -24.06 5.33 -13.09
N TYR A 124 -25.37 5.62 -13.04
CA TYR A 124 -25.85 6.99 -13.11
C TYR A 124 -25.58 7.78 -11.83
N SER A 125 -25.49 7.12 -10.66
CA SER A 125 -25.06 7.80 -9.43
C SER A 125 -23.58 8.20 -9.47
N SER A 126 -22.73 7.44 -10.17
CA SER A 126 -21.30 7.72 -10.30
C SER A 126 -20.98 8.94 -11.18
N THR A 127 -21.96 9.44 -11.94
CA THR A 127 -21.83 10.58 -12.87
C THR A 127 -21.14 11.79 -12.24
N ALA A 128 -21.54 12.21 -11.03
CA ALA A 128 -20.96 13.39 -10.40
C ALA A 128 -19.48 13.19 -10.08
N SER A 129 -19.09 12.00 -9.60
CA SER A 129 -17.68 11.67 -9.32
C SER A 129 -16.81 11.66 -10.56
N TRP A 130 -17.33 11.13 -11.68
CA TRP A 130 -16.62 11.12 -12.95
C TRP A 130 -16.41 12.53 -13.51
N LEU A 131 -17.45 13.37 -13.48
CA LEU A 131 -17.35 14.77 -13.92
C LEU A 131 -16.41 15.58 -13.02
N ALA A 132 -16.51 15.42 -11.69
CA ALA A 132 -15.65 16.11 -10.74
C ALA A 132 -14.18 15.68 -10.86
N GLY A 133 -13.91 14.49 -11.41
CA GLY A 133 -12.57 13.99 -11.71
C GLY A 133 -11.74 14.91 -12.62
N ILE A 134 -12.39 15.71 -13.49
CA ILE A 134 -11.70 16.67 -14.37
C ILE A 134 -10.91 17.71 -13.56
N PHE A 135 -11.41 18.11 -12.39
CA PHE A 135 -10.73 19.09 -11.54
C PHE A 135 -9.39 18.58 -10.98
N ALA A 136 -9.12 17.27 -11.06
CA ALA A 136 -7.84 16.70 -10.69
C ALA A 136 -6.70 17.16 -11.62
N ILE A 137 -6.98 17.62 -12.84
CA ILE A 137 -5.95 18.08 -13.79
C ILE A 137 -5.07 19.17 -13.18
N ILE A 138 -5.71 20.19 -12.58
CA ILE A 138 -5.02 21.35 -12.02
C ILE A 138 -4.88 21.17 -10.51
N PRO A 139 -3.66 21.09 -9.95
CA PRO A 139 -3.45 20.87 -8.52
C PRO A 139 -4.26 21.78 -7.60
N GLY A 140 -4.30 23.09 -7.88
CA GLY A 140 -5.06 24.07 -7.10
C GLY A 140 -6.59 23.90 -7.17
N LEU A 141 -7.12 23.27 -8.22
CA LEU A 141 -8.56 23.01 -8.36
C LEU A 141 -8.98 21.64 -7.83
N SER A 142 -8.02 20.79 -7.42
CA SER A 142 -8.32 19.42 -6.99
C SER A 142 -9.29 19.34 -5.80
N VAL A 143 -9.39 20.39 -4.98
CA VAL A 143 -10.41 20.50 -3.92
C VAL A 143 -11.85 20.42 -4.46
N LEU A 144 -12.08 20.85 -5.70
CA LEU A 144 -13.40 20.76 -6.36
C LEU A 144 -13.78 19.31 -6.72
N SER A 145 -12.86 18.35 -6.61
CA SER A 145 -13.21 16.92 -6.68
C SER A 145 -14.24 16.51 -5.61
N LEU A 146 -14.35 17.27 -4.52
CA LEU A 146 -15.38 17.11 -3.49
C LEU A 146 -16.81 17.27 -4.05
N LEU A 147 -17.01 17.98 -5.16
CA LEU A 147 -18.29 18.02 -5.86
C LEU A 147 -18.75 16.61 -6.29
N GLY A 148 -17.81 15.67 -6.46
CA GLY A 148 -18.09 14.28 -6.73
C GLY A 148 -18.88 13.57 -5.62
N LEU A 149 -18.86 14.08 -4.38
CA LEU A 149 -19.67 13.58 -3.27
C LEU A 149 -21.18 13.73 -3.53
N TYR A 150 -21.59 14.56 -4.49
CA TYR A 150 -22.97 14.61 -4.96
C TYR A 150 -23.45 13.25 -5.51
N SER A 151 -22.55 12.36 -5.89
CA SER A 151 -22.85 10.96 -6.24
C SER A 151 -23.58 10.21 -5.12
N LEU A 152 -23.31 10.55 -3.85
CA LEU A 152 -23.99 9.96 -2.69
C LEU A 152 -25.46 10.39 -2.64
N TYR A 153 -25.75 11.65 -3.00
CA TYR A 153 -27.11 12.14 -3.11
C TYR A 153 -27.84 11.53 -4.32
N LEU A 154 -27.16 11.37 -5.46
CA LEU A 154 -27.69 10.64 -6.60
C LEU A 154 -28.04 9.20 -6.23
N LEU A 155 -27.13 8.51 -5.54
CA LEU A 155 -27.37 7.17 -5.02
C LEU A 155 -28.60 7.14 -4.08
N TYR A 156 -28.65 8.04 -3.10
CA TYR A 156 -29.77 8.14 -2.15
C TYR A 156 -31.13 8.32 -2.83
N THR A 157 -31.19 9.12 -3.91
CA THR A 157 -32.43 9.42 -4.61
C THR A 157 -32.83 8.34 -5.63
N GLY A 158 -31.87 7.64 -6.23
CA GLY A 158 -32.13 6.60 -7.23
C GLY A 158 -32.37 5.22 -6.63
N LEU A 159 -31.60 4.86 -5.60
CA LEU A 159 -31.59 3.53 -4.99
C LEU A 159 -32.99 3.05 -4.57
N PRO A 160 -33.78 3.79 -3.77
CA PRO A 160 -35.09 3.31 -3.34
C PRO A 160 -36.10 3.22 -4.48
N LEU A 161 -36.03 4.11 -5.46
CA LEU A 161 -36.96 4.15 -6.59
C LEU A 161 -36.75 2.95 -7.53
N LEU A 162 -35.50 2.70 -7.92
CA LEU A 162 -35.16 1.67 -8.90
C LEU A 162 -35.17 0.27 -8.29
N MET A 163 -34.82 0.15 -7.00
CA MET A 163 -34.86 -1.12 -6.27
C MET A 163 -36.19 -1.34 -5.54
N LYS A 164 -37.18 -0.45 -5.71
CA LYS A 164 -38.52 -0.55 -5.11
C LYS A 164 -38.53 -0.77 -3.59
N SER A 165 -37.54 -0.24 -2.88
CA SER A 165 -37.50 -0.35 -1.42
C SER A 165 -38.36 0.74 -0.76
N PRO A 166 -39.00 0.46 0.39
CA PRO A 166 -39.78 1.44 1.13
C PRO A 166 -38.98 2.70 1.49
N ALA A 167 -39.66 3.85 1.50
CA ALA A 167 -39.02 5.15 1.74
C ALA A 167 -38.41 5.23 3.15
N GLU A 168 -38.99 4.55 4.14
CA GLU A 168 -38.50 4.51 5.52
C GLU A 168 -37.15 3.78 5.64
N LYS A 169 -36.88 2.84 4.73
CA LYS A 169 -35.63 2.06 4.69
C LYS A 169 -34.56 2.66 3.77
N ALA A 170 -34.92 3.67 2.97
CA ALA A 170 -34.04 4.26 1.95
C ALA A 170 -32.71 4.79 2.52
N ALA A 171 -32.77 5.47 3.66
CA ALA A 171 -31.58 6.01 4.32
C ALA A 171 -30.64 4.90 4.81
N ALA A 172 -31.18 3.88 5.48
CA ALA A 172 -30.40 2.74 5.96
C ALA A 172 -29.79 1.95 4.80
N TYR A 173 -30.57 1.70 3.75
CA TYR A 173 -30.09 1.00 2.56
C TYR A 173 -28.95 1.76 1.86
N THR A 174 -29.12 3.07 1.70
CA THR A 174 -28.06 3.92 1.13
C THR A 174 -26.82 3.92 2.02
N ALA A 175 -26.97 4.08 3.34
CA ALA A 175 -25.85 4.11 4.28
C ALA A 175 -25.03 2.82 4.23
N VAL A 176 -25.68 1.66 4.20
CA VAL A 176 -24.99 0.37 4.07
C VAL A 176 -24.31 0.25 2.71
N THR A 177 -24.96 0.67 1.62
CA THR A 177 -24.36 0.67 0.28
C THR A 177 -23.11 1.57 0.22
N VAL A 178 -23.15 2.75 0.82
CA VAL A 178 -22.01 3.68 0.91
C VAL A 178 -20.89 3.10 1.75
N MET A 179 -21.20 2.47 2.90
CA MET A 179 -20.20 1.78 3.72
C MET A 179 -19.46 0.72 2.91
N VAL A 180 -20.19 -0.09 2.15
CA VAL A 180 -19.59 -1.11 1.29
C VAL A 180 -18.78 -0.46 0.15
N ALA A 181 -19.26 0.62 -0.46
CA ALA A 181 -18.52 1.35 -1.48
C ALA A 181 -17.20 1.93 -0.96
N ILE A 182 -17.16 2.38 0.31
CA ILE A 182 -15.92 2.80 0.98
C ILE A 182 -14.96 1.62 1.12
N VAL A 183 -15.44 0.45 1.57
CA VAL A 183 -14.61 -0.77 1.65
C VAL A 183 -14.06 -1.16 0.27
N VAL A 184 -14.89 -1.13 -0.78
CA VAL A 184 -14.44 -1.38 -2.16
C VAL A 184 -13.37 -0.37 -2.58
N SER A 185 -13.54 0.91 -2.23
CA SER A 185 -12.56 1.96 -2.54
C SER A 185 -11.22 1.73 -1.83
N LEU A 186 -11.23 1.27 -0.58
CA LEU A 186 -10.02 0.92 0.17
C LEU A 186 -9.30 -0.29 -0.46
N ILE A 187 -10.04 -1.31 -0.90
CA ILE A 187 -9.49 -2.46 -1.61
C ILE A 187 -8.86 -2.02 -2.93
N VAL A 188 -9.57 -1.19 -3.70
CA VAL A 188 -9.06 -0.62 -4.95
C VAL A 188 -7.77 0.15 -4.72
N PHE A 189 -7.72 0.99 -3.67
CA PHE A 189 -6.50 1.70 -3.31
C PHE A 189 -5.34 0.75 -2.97
N ALA A 190 -5.61 -0.27 -2.14
CA ALA A 190 -4.61 -1.25 -1.75
C ALA A 190 -4.06 -2.06 -2.94
N VAL A 191 -4.91 -2.38 -3.92
CA VAL A 191 -4.54 -3.17 -5.10
C VAL A 191 -3.93 -2.31 -6.22
N ALA A 192 -4.34 -1.04 -6.35
CA ALA A 192 -3.84 -0.14 -7.38
C ALA A 192 -2.32 0.06 -7.28
N GLY A 193 -1.79 0.26 -6.06
CA GLY A 193 -0.36 0.52 -5.83
C GLY A 193 0.56 -0.58 -6.38
N PRO A 194 0.37 -1.87 -6.03
CA PRO A 194 1.13 -2.97 -6.62
C PRO A 194 0.98 -3.08 -8.14
N LEU A 195 -0.22 -2.83 -8.69
CA LEU A 195 -0.46 -2.92 -10.13
C LEU A 195 0.26 -1.83 -10.92
N THR A 196 0.38 -0.61 -10.40
CA THR A 196 1.11 0.47 -11.09
C THR A 196 2.61 0.26 -11.11
N ARG A 197 3.18 -0.56 -10.20
CA ARG A 197 4.59 -0.95 -10.24
C ARG A 197 4.96 -1.75 -11.47
N LEU A 198 4.02 -2.51 -12.05
CA LEU A 198 4.22 -3.23 -13.32
C LEU A 198 4.54 -2.28 -14.48
N PHE A 199 4.19 -1.00 -14.34
CA PHE A 199 4.44 0.06 -15.30
C PHE A 199 5.57 1.01 -14.88
N GLY A 200 6.41 0.59 -13.92
CA GLY A 200 7.57 1.37 -13.47
C GLY A 200 7.25 2.55 -12.56
N VAL A 201 6.05 2.60 -11.97
CA VAL A 201 5.68 3.60 -10.97
C VAL A 201 6.04 3.09 -9.58
N SER A 202 7.11 3.65 -8.99
CA SER A 202 7.48 3.38 -7.59
C SER A 202 6.99 4.50 -6.68
N PRO A 203 6.29 4.21 -5.57
CA PRO A 203 5.91 5.22 -4.59
C PRO A 203 7.12 5.90 -3.92
N TYR A 204 8.33 5.39 -4.11
CA TYR A 204 9.59 5.95 -3.62
C TYR A 204 10.42 6.66 -4.69
N ALA A 205 9.96 6.74 -5.94
CA ALA A 205 10.73 7.36 -7.03
C ALA A 205 10.99 8.87 -6.81
N GLY A 206 10.21 9.54 -5.96
CA GLY A 206 10.42 10.94 -5.55
C GLY A 206 11.48 11.16 -4.47
N ILE A 207 12.09 10.11 -3.91
CA ILE A 207 13.18 10.23 -2.92
C ILE A 207 14.56 10.33 -3.62
N GLY A 208 14.64 10.17 -4.95
CA GLY A 208 15.94 10.05 -5.64
C GLY A 208 16.17 10.79 -6.95
N SER A 209 15.24 11.61 -7.48
CA SER A 209 15.35 12.04 -8.90
C SER A 209 15.52 13.54 -9.18
N SER A 210 15.96 14.34 -8.21
CA SER A 210 16.44 15.70 -8.52
C SER A 210 17.43 16.21 -7.45
N ALA A 211 18.62 15.62 -7.41
CA ALA A 211 19.77 16.24 -6.76
C ALA A 211 20.67 16.86 -7.85
N PRO A 212 21.08 18.13 -7.75
CA PRO A 212 22.06 18.73 -8.66
C PRO A 212 23.38 17.93 -8.59
N GLN A 213 24.05 17.70 -9.72
CA GLN A 213 25.37 17.06 -9.75
C GLN A 213 26.44 18.03 -9.21
N GLY A 214 27.10 17.64 -8.11
CA GLY A 214 28.20 18.37 -7.46
C GLY A 214 28.38 17.98 -5.99
N GLU A 215 29.45 18.43 -5.31
CA GLU A 215 29.55 18.34 -3.85
C GLU A 215 28.46 19.20 -3.21
N MET A 216 27.47 18.60 -2.57
CA MET A 216 26.48 19.34 -1.78
C MET A 216 26.93 19.37 -0.33
N THR A 217 27.06 20.59 0.22
CA THR A 217 27.39 20.78 1.64
C THR A 217 26.08 20.78 2.43
N VAL A 218 25.87 19.78 3.26
CA VAL A 218 24.68 19.68 4.10
C VAL A 218 25.00 20.28 5.48
N PRO A 219 24.24 21.29 5.96
CA PRO A 219 24.47 21.88 7.27
C PRO A 219 24.40 20.80 8.38
N GLY A 220 25.47 20.67 9.15
CA GLY A 220 25.60 19.68 10.23
C GLY A 220 26.18 18.32 9.83
N VAL A 221 26.35 18.02 8.53
CA VAL A 221 26.83 16.69 8.05
C VAL A 221 28.05 16.80 7.12
N GLY A 222 28.42 18.01 6.70
CA GLY A 222 29.61 18.25 5.86
C GLY A 222 29.35 18.01 4.37
N LYS A 223 30.44 17.84 3.61
CA LYS A 223 30.39 17.69 2.15
C LYS A 223 30.15 16.23 1.77
N VAL A 224 29.08 15.98 1.03
CA VAL A 224 28.75 14.64 0.52
C VAL A 224 28.97 14.61 -0.99
N ASP A 225 29.75 13.63 -1.45
CA ASP A 225 30.10 13.43 -2.85
C ASP A 225 28.98 12.66 -3.58
N ILE A 226 28.23 13.39 -4.40
CA ILE A 226 27.06 12.88 -5.10
C ILE A 226 27.43 11.84 -6.16
N GLY A 227 28.67 11.82 -6.67
CA GLY A 227 29.13 10.81 -7.62
C GLY A 227 29.21 9.41 -7.01
N LYS A 228 29.59 9.31 -5.73
CA LYS A 228 29.59 8.03 -4.99
C LYS A 228 28.17 7.55 -4.69
N MET A 229 27.25 8.48 -4.47
CA MET A 229 25.84 8.18 -4.21
C MET A 229 25.12 7.69 -5.49
N GLU A 230 25.47 8.25 -6.66
CA GLU A 230 24.97 7.78 -7.96
C GLU A 230 25.55 6.41 -8.36
N ALA A 231 26.81 6.14 -8.03
CA ALA A 231 27.40 4.80 -8.20
C ALA A 231 26.69 3.75 -7.33
N ALA A 232 26.37 4.09 -6.08
CA ALA A 232 25.61 3.24 -5.17
C ALA A 232 24.17 3.00 -5.65
N SER A 233 23.50 4.01 -6.24
CA SER A 233 22.15 3.87 -6.77
C SER A 233 22.11 3.00 -8.04
N ARG A 234 23.13 3.08 -8.90
CA ARG A 234 23.27 2.19 -10.07
C ARG A 234 23.52 0.75 -9.66
N GLN A 235 24.39 0.50 -8.68
CA GLN A 235 24.57 -0.84 -8.11
C GLN A 235 23.27 -1.39 -7.51
N MET A 236 22.47 -0.55 -6.84
CA MET A 236 21.18 -0.96 -6.28
C MET A 236 20.13 -1.28 -7.38
N ALA A 237 20.11 -0.48 -8.46
CA ALA A 237 19.23 -0.72 -9.61
C ALA A 237 19.61 -1.99 -10.39
N GLU A 238 20.91 -2.29 -10.50
CA GLU A 238 21.42 -3.47 -11.19
C GLU A 238 21.22 -4.75 -10.36
N ALA A 239 21.37 -4.68 -9.03
CA ALA A 239 21.03 -5.75 -8.09
C ALA A 239 19.52 -6.09 -8.12
N ALA A 240 18.66 -5.07 -8.23
CA ALA A 240 17.21 -5.26 -8.39
C ALA A 240 16.83 -5.90 -9.74
N ARG A 241 17.63 -5.67 -10.79
CA ARG A 241 17.37 -6.15 -12.16
C ARG A 241 17.89 -7.57 -12.43
N THR A 242 18.99 -7.94 -11.78
CA THR A 242 19.68 -9.23 -11.97
C THR A 242 19.35 -10.25 -10.89
N GLY A 243 18.72 -9.82 -9.78
CA GLY A 243 18.57 -10.66 -8.59
C GLY A 243 19.91 -10.98 -7.90
N ALA A 244 21.02 -10.40 -8.37
CA ALA A 244 22.31 -10.48 -7.71
C ALA A 244 22.27 -9.59 -6.47
N SER A 245 21.80 -10.16 -5.36
CA SER A 245 22.01 -9.58 -4.05
C SER A 245 23.48 -9.76 -3.69
N ASN A 246 24.15 -8.69 -3.26
CA ASN A 246 25.40 -8.85 -2.49
C ASN A 246 25.16 -9.55 -1.14
N ALA A 247 23.91 -9.90 -0.82
CA ALA A 247 23.56 -10.68 0.35
C ALA A 247 24.22 -12.06 0.32
N VAL A 248 24.69 -12.47 1.49
CA VAL A 248 25.17 -13.82 1.77
C VAL A 248 24.02 -14.79 1.49
N ALA A 249 24.32 -15.90 0.82
CA ALA A 249 23.31 -16.90 0.53
C ALA A 249 22.66 -17.43 1.83
N PRO A 250 21.34 -17.67 1.88
CA PRO A 250 20.67 -18.13 3.10
C PRO A 250 21.28 -19.40 3.70
N SER A 251 21.74 -20.32 2.84
CA SER A 251 22.42 -21.55 3.25
C SER A 251 23.76 -21.32 3.97
N VAL A 252 24.48 -20.25 3.62
CA VAL A 252 25.74 -19.87 4.30
C VAL A 252 25.44 -19.34 5.70
N LEU A 253 24.43 -18.48 5.86
CA LEU A 253 23.98 -18.03 7.18
C LEU A 253 23.47 -19.21 8.03
N GLN A 254 22.73 -20.13 7.41
CA GLN A 254 22.22 -21.33 8.08
C GLN A 254 23.35 -22.21 8.64
N ALA A 255 24.46 -22.34 7.91
CA ALA A 255 25.61 -23.12 8.34
C ALA A 255 26.34 -22.51 9.55
N MET A 256 26.14 -21.20 9.82
CA MET A 256 26.71 -20.54 10.99
C MET A 256 25.96 -20.82 12.28
N LEU A 257 24.70 -21.29 12.18
CA LEU A 257 23.92 -21.71 13.34
C LEU A 257 24.46 -23.08 13.80
N PRO A 258 25.00 -23.23 15.02
CA PRO A 258 25.55 -24.49 15.50
C PRO A 258 24.45 -25.53 15.80
N ALA A 259 24.84 -26.80 15.93
CA ALA A 259 23.92 -27.86 16.34
C ALA A 259 23.53 -27.77 17.84
N ALA A 260 24.40 -27.19 18.67
CA ALA A 260 24.18 -27.00 20.10
C ALA A 260 24.81 -25.70 20.59
N ILE A 261 24.20 -25.09 21.61
CA ILE A 261 24.70 -23.90 22.31
C ILE A 261 24.60 -24.18 23.80
N GLY A 262 25.73 -24.41 24.47
CA GLY A 262 25.74 -24.85 25.86
C GLY A 262 24.91 -26.12 26.05
N ALA A 263 23.89 -26.06 26.92
CA ALA A 263 22.97 -27.16 27.18
C ALA A 263 21.79 -27.26 26.19
N TYR A 264 21.64 -26.29 25.27
CA TYR A 264 20.52 -26.25 24.36
C TYR A 264 20.83 -26.94 23.03
N GLN A 265 19.92 -27.80 22.57
CA GLN A 265 20.02 -28.52 21.31
C GLN A 265 19.16 -27.84 20.25
N ARG A 266 19.66 -27.73 19.02
CA ARG A 266 18.90 -27.18 17.91
C ARG A 266 17.80 -28.15 17.47
N THR A 267 16.55 -27.74 17.56
CA THR A 267 15.37 -28.54 17.18
C THR A 267 14.85 -28.19 15.79
N GLU A 268 15.05 -26.95 15.35
CA GLU A 268 14.58 -26.44 14.06
C GLU A 268 15.64 -25.53 13.46
N VAL A 269 15.79 -25.55 12.13
CA VAL A 269 16.62 -24.61 11.39
C VAL A 269 15.97 -24.29 10.04
N GLN A 270 15.95 -23.01 9.70
CA GLN A 270 15.40 -22.53 8.44
C GLN A 270 16.22 -21.34 7.93
N SER A 271 16.22 -21.13 6.63
CA SER A 271 16.81 -19.95 6.00
C SER A 271 15.98 -19.54 4.78
N ALA A 272 15.93 -18.24 4.50
CA ALA A 272 15.21 -17.69 3.37
C ALA A 272 15.90 -16.43 2.83
N GLY A 273 15.64 -16.13 1.55
CA GLY A 273 15.93 -14.81 1.00
C GLY A 273 14.85 -13.83 1.43
N LEU A 274 15.22 -12.62 1.84
CA LEU A 274 14.28 -11.59 2.32
C LEU A 274 13.74 -10.70 1.19
N GLY A 275 13.94 -11.06 -0.08
CA GLY A 275 13.71 -10.15 -1.20
C GLY A 275 14.62 -8.92 -1.11
N ALA A 276 14.51 -7.99 -2.06
CA ALA A 276 15.22 -6.71 -2.08
C ALA A 276 16.73 -6.72 -1.78
N GLY A 277 17.42 -7.86 -1.84
CA GLY A 277 18.85 -7.99 -1.56
C GLY A 277 19.24 -8.26 -0.10
N GLY A 278 18.42 -8.99 0.67
CA GLY A 278 18.79 -9.51 2.00
C GLY A 278 18.50 -11.00 2.16
N SER A 279 18.98 -11.60 3.26
CA SER A 279 18.75 -13.01 3.61
C SER A 279 18.65 -13.19 5.11
N ASN A 280 18.02 -14.28 5.56
CA ASN A 280 17.98 -14.66 6.97
C ASN A 280 18.23 -16.15 7.17
N ALA A 281 18.68 -16.48 8.38
CA ALA A 281 18.67 -17.83 8.91
C ALA A 281 18.27 -17.79 10.38
N SER A 282 17.41 -18.72 10.80
CA SER A 282 16.99 -18.85 12.19
C SER A 282 17.02 -20.30 12.64
N ALA A 283 17.29 -20.50 13.93
CA ALA A 283 17.26 -21.81 14.57
C ALA A 283 16.60 -21.72 15.94
N ARG A 284 15.81 -22.75 16.28
CA ARG A 284 15.22 -22.92 17.62
C ARG A 284 16.11 -23.85 18.44
N TYR A 285 16.38 -23.46 19.68
CA TYR A 285 17.21 -24.21 20.63
C TYR A 285 16.40 -24.51 21.89
N GLU A 286 16.45 -25.75 22.36
CA GLU A 286 15.65 -26.22 23.49
C GLU A 286 16.52 -26.94 24.54
N SER A 287 16.21 -26.70 25.82
CA SER A 287 16.82 -27.39 26.97
C SER A 287 15.90 -27.32 28.18
N GLY A 288 15.60 -28.46 28.81
CA GLY A 288 14.90 -28.48 30.11
C GLY A 288 13.58 -27.71 30.16
N GLY A 289 12.81 -27.69 29.06
CA GLY A 289 11.53 -26.97 28.95
C GLY A 289 11.63 -25.48 28.58
N ARG A 290 12.85 -24.94 28.41
CA ARG A 290 13.10 -23.60 27.91
C ARG A 290 13.44 -23.65 26.42
N SER A 291 13.02 -22.62 25.69
CA SER A 291 13.34 -22.48 24.27
C SER A 291 13.64 -21.04 23.89
N PHE A 292 14.66 -20.85 23.05
CA PHE A 292 14.93 -19.56 22.43
C PHE A 292 15.21 -19.73 20.93
N ARG A 293 15.02 -18.66 20.17
CA ARG A 293 15.36 -18.57 18.75
C ARG A 293 16.63 -17.74 18.61
N LEU A 294 17.57 -18.22 17.81
CA LEU A 294 18.72 -17.45 17.34
C LEU A 294 18.54 -17.14 15.87
N GLU A 295 18.69 -15.88 15.49
CA GLU A 295 18.48 -15.39 14.14
C GLU A 295 19.70 -14.58 13.66
N ILE A 296 20.07 -14.78 12.41
CA ILE A 296 21.09 -14.02 11.69
C ILE A 296 20.41 -13.44 10.45
N THR A 297 20.43 -12.12 10.33
CA THR A 297 19.82 -11.39 9.21
C THR A 297 20.89 -10.59 8.48
N ASP A 298 21.10 -10.89 7.20
CA ASP A 298 21.91 -10.07 6.30
C ASP A 298 21.04 -9.00 5.65
N MET A 299 21.34 -7.76 6.01
CA MET A 299 20.66 -6.58 5.52
C MET A 299 21.46 -5.89 4.41
N ALA A 300 22.17 -6.62 3.55
CA ALA A 300 23.08 -6.04 2.53
C ALA A 300 22.50 -4.85 1.73
N ALA A 301 21.21 -4.88 1.36
CA ALA A 301 20.55 -3.76 0.67
C ALA A 301 20.08 -2.60 1.58
N ILE A 302 19.89 -2.84 2.88
CA ILE A 302 19.46 -1.86 3.89
C ILE A 302 20.66 -1.33 4.72
N GLY A 303 21.82 -1.99 4.67
CA GLY A 303 23.03 -1.64 5.43
C GLY A 303 23.56 -0.23 5.17
N ALA A 304 23.25 0.36 4.00
CA ALA A 304 23.53 1.77 3.72
C ALA A 304 22.76 2.76 4.64
N LEU A 305 21.64 2.33 5.22
CA LEU A 305 20.83 3.11 6.18
C LEU A 305 21.12 2.75 7.65
N SER A 306 21.61 1.53 7.95
CA SER A 306 21.91 1.10 9.34
C SER A 306 23.05 1.92 9.96
N GLY A 307 23.99 2.39 9.14
CA GLY A 307 25.03 3.35 9.53
C GLY A 307 24.48 4.66 10.08
N MET A 308 23.23 5.04 9.74
CA MET A 308 22.56 6.20 10.35
C MET A 308 22.12 5.92 11.78
N GLY A 309 21.71 4.71 12.15
CA GLY A 309 21.30 4.39 13.53
C GLY A 309 22.48 4.48 14.52
N ALA A 310 23.66 4.01 14.12
CA ALA A 310 24.89 4.18 14.90
C ALA A 310 25.41 5.63 14.88
N ALA A 311 25.27 6.36 13.76
CA ALA A 311 25.64 7.78 13.66
C ALA A 311 24.72 8.72 14.46
N LEU A 312 23.48 8.30 14.75
CA LEU A 312 22.51 9.06 15.54
C LEU A 312 22.64 8.82 17.05
N ASN A 313 23.59 7.99 17.50
CA ASN A 313 23.83 7.64 18.91
C ASN A 313 22.55 7.29 19.67
N VAL A 314 21.76 6.35 19.13
CA VAL A 314 20.46 5.98 19.69
C VAL A 314 20.65 5.36 21.07
N GLU A 315 20.08 6.01 22.08
CA GLU A 315 19.99 5.53 23.45
C GLU A 315 18.52 5.49 23.88
N SER A 316 18.10 4.35 24.40
CA SER A 316 16.78 4.13 24.99
C SER A 316 16.93 3.24 26.21
N ASN A 317 16.30 3.61 27.31
CA ASN A 317 16.28 2.84 28.54
C ASN A 317 14.88 2.94 29.16
N LYS A 318 14.18 1.81 29.24
CA LYS A 318 12.85 1.68 29.81
C LYS A 318 12.88 0.57 30.85
N GLN A 319 12.39 0.86 32.05
CA GLN A 319 12.35 -0.10 33.15
C GLN A 319 10.97 -0.13 33.78
N THR A 320 10.54 -1.34 34.15
CA THR A 320 9.35 -1.59 34.95
C THR A 320 9.76 -2.27 36.26
N ALA A 321 8.79 -2.70 37.08
CA ALA A 321 9.07 -3.41 38.32
C ALA A 321 9.76 -4.78 38.11
N THR A 322 9.54 -5.44 36.97
CA THR A 322 10.01 -6.82 36.70
C THR A 322 10.84 -6.96 35.42
N SER A 323 10.86 -5.94 34.57
CA SER A 323 11.52 -5.99 33.26
C SER A 323 12.32 -4.72 32.93
N TYR A 324 13.29 -4.88 32.05
CA TYR A 324 14.00 -3.75 31.44
C TYR A 324 14.14 -3.95 29.93
N GLU A 325 14.24 -2.84 29.23
CA GLU A 325 14.54 -2.75 27.81
C GLU A 325 15.55 -1.62 27.62
N ARG A 326 16.69 -1.95 27.00
CA ARG A 326 17.76 -1.02 26.69
C ARG A 326 18.15 -1.18 25.23
N THR A 327 18.23 -0.06 24.53
CA THR A 327 18.92 0.02 23.23
C THR A 327 20.00 1.07 23.35
N SER A 328 21.23 0.73 22.96
CA SER A 328 22.37 1.66 23.03
C SER A 328 23.30 1.43 21.84
N THR A 329 24.05 2.46 21.47
CA THR A 329 25.15 2.31 20.52
C THR A 329 26.45 2.03 21.30
N GLN A 330 27.06 0.86 21.12
CA GLN A 330 28.32 0.46 21.75
C GLN A 330 29.34 0.16 20.65
N GLU A 331 30.48 0.86 20.64
CA GLU A 331 31.53 0.68 19.61
C GLU A 331 31.01 0.79 18.16
N GLY A 332 30.00 1.65 17.93
CA GLY A 332 29.35 1.81 16.62
C GLY A 332 28.35 0.71 16.25
N GLN A 333 28.11 -0.26 17.14
CA GLN A 333 27.11 -1.30 16.99
C GLN A 333 25.86 -0.96 17.80
N ILE A 334 24.68 -1.18 17.21
CA ILE A 334 23.42 -1.08 17.95
C ILE A 334 23.27 -2.37 18.75
N VAL A 335 23.14 -2.24 20.07
CA VAL A 335 22.88 -3.34 20.98
C VAL A 335 21.50 -3.14 21.58
N THR A 336 20.64 -4.14 21.46
CA THR A 336 19.32 -4.19 22.10
C THR A 336 19.29 -5.32 23.11
N GLU A 337 18.88 -5.01 24.33
CA GLU A 337 18.77 -5.95 25.43
C GLU A 337 17.44 -5.74 26.15
N GLN A 338 16.66 -6.81 26.28
CA GLN A 338 15.40 -6.83 26.99
C GLN A 338 15.36 -8.08 27.88
N TRP A 339 14.88 -7.94 29.11
CA TRP A 339 14.73 -9.06 30.01
C TRP A 339 13.54 -8.87 30.95
N ASP A 340 12.73 -9.92 31.10
CA ASP A 340 11.69 -10.04 32.12
C ASP A 340 12.03 -11.16 33.10
N LYS A 341 12.27 -10.78 34.37
CA LYS A 341 12.67 -11.73 35.42
C LYS A 341 11.52 -12.65 35.86
N ALA A 342 10.26 -12.22 35.73
CA ALA A 342 9.11 -13.02 36.12
C ALA A 342 8.82 -14.10 35.08
N ALA A 343 9.01 -13.78 33.80
CA ALA A 343 8.76 -14.71 32.69
C ALA A 343 9.98 -15.59 32.33
N ASN A 344 11.19 -15.26 32.82
CA ASN A 344 12.46 -15.84 32.35
C ASN A 344 12.59 -15.77 30.82
N ASP A 345 12.16 -14.65 30.26
CA ASP A 345 12.07 -14.41 28.83
C ASP A 345 12.75 -13.08 28.50
N GLY A 346 13.41 -13.04 27.34
CA GLY A 346 14.06 -11.83 26.92
C GLY A 346 14.63 -11.91 25.52
N LYS A 347 15.43 -10.90 25.21
CA LYS A 347 16.01 -10.68 23.89
C LYS A 347 17.35 -9.99 24.02
N TYR A 348 18.33 -10.48 23.29
CA TYR A 348 19.61 -9.81 23.11
C TYR A 348 19.96 -9.80 21.63
N GLY A 349 20.30 -8.65 21.09
CA GLY A 349 20.72 -8.52 19.70
C GLY A 349 21.79 -7.46 19.51
N THR A 350 22.66 -7.69 18.52
CA THR A 350 23.71 -6.74 18.12
C THR A 350 23.86 -6.68 16.60
N THR A 351 24.33 -5.54 16.11
CA THR A 351 24.69 -5.36 14.69
C THR A 351 26.19 -5.53 14.49
N ILE A 352 26.59 -6.34 13.51
CA ILE A 352 27.99 -6.56 13.11
C ILE A 352 28.25 -5.93 11.74
N ALA A 353 29.37 -5.20 11.63
CA ALA A 353 29.84 -4.55 10.41
C ALA A 353 28.78 -3.68 9.69
N ASN A 354 27.85 -3.09 10.45
CA ASN A 354 26.72 -2.30 9.94
C ASN A 354 25.85 -3.03 8.90
N ARG A 355 25.84 -4.37 8.92
CA ARG A 355 25.21 -5.18 7.86
C ARG A 355 24.45 -6.37 8.40
N PHE A 356 25.03 -7.08 9.36
CA PHE A 356 24.43 -8.28 9.92
C PHE A 356 23.79 -7.96 11.26
N MET A 357 22.55 -8.39 11.47
CA MET A 357 21.91 -8.37 12.78
C MET A 357 21.87 -9.80 13.31
N ILE A 358 22.37 -10.00 14.53
CA ILE A 358 22.29 -11.28 15.24
C ILE A 358 21.44 -11.06 16.47
N GLU A 359 20.47 -11.94 16.68
CA GLU A 359 19.52 -11.83 17.79
C GLU A 359 19.20 -13.19 18.39
N ALA A 360 19.25 -13.29 19.72
CA ALA A 360 18.69 -14.39 20.48
C ALA A 360 17.45 -13.89 21.26
N SER A 361 16.31 -14.55 21.12
CA SER A 361 15.08 -14.19 21.82
C SER A 361 14.27 -15.41 22.29
N GLY A 362 13.69 -15.31 23.48
CA GLY A 362 12.88 -16.36 24.11
C GLY A 362 13.31 -16.65 25.54
N GLN A 363 13.00 -17.87 25.99
CA GLN A 363 13.19 -18.28 27.37
C GLN A 363 14.60 -18.80 27.62
N ALA A 364 15.22 -18.31 28.70
CA ALA A 364 16.55 -18.71 29.15
C ALA A 364 16.68 -18.62 30.68
N ALA A 365 17.75 -19.16 31.27
CA ALA A 365 18.00 -19.02 32.71
C ALA A 365 18.35 -17.58 33.09
N SER A 366 19.00 -16.85 32.18
CA SER A 366 19.38 -15.45 32.33
C SER A 366 19.59 -14.81 30.96
N ILE A 367 19.66 -13.47 30.93
CA ILE A 367 20.05 -12.73 29.73
C ILE A 367 21.46 -13.10 29.24
N ASP A 368 22.34 -13.56 30.14
CA ASP A 368 23.71 -13.94 29.80
C ASP A 368 23.77 -15.20 28.91
N GLU A 369 22.78 -16.10 29.03
CA GLU A 369 22.67 -17.24 28.11
C GLU A 369 22.32 -16.78 26.68
N LEU A 370 21.44 -15.79 26.53
CA LEU A 370 21.11 -15.20 25.22
C LEU A 370 22.31 -14.43 24.63
N LYS A 371 23.07 -13.72 25.47
CA LYS A 371 24.33 -13.07 25.07
C LYS A 371 25.38 -14.08 24.60
N ALA A 372 25.56 -15.17 25.34
CA ALA A 372 26.48 -16.24 24.98
C ALA A 372 26.05 -16.93 23.66
N ALA A 373 24.74 -17.10 23.44
CA ALA A 373 24.21 -17.64 22.19
C ALA A 373 24.57 -16.75 20.98
N VAL A 374 24.39 -15.43 21.10
CA VAL A 374 24.81 -14.47 20.06
C VAL A 374 26.33 -14.49 19.84
N ALA A 375 27.12 -14.54 20.91
CA ALA A 375 28.59 -14.59 20.83
C ALA A 375 29.11 -15.85 20.11
N THR A 376 28.38 -16.98 20.20
CA THR A 376 28.77 -18.27 19.60
C THR A 376 28.82 -18.23 18.07
N ILE A 377 28.07 -17.33 17.42
CA ILE A 377 28.06 -17.18 15.96
C ILE A 377 29.41 -16.66 15.43
N GLY A 378 30.22 -16.02 16.27
CA GLY A 378 31.53 -15.51 15.92
C GLY A 378 31.43 -14.20 15.13
N PRO A 379 31.42 -13.03 15.81
CA PRO A 379 31.27 -11.74 15.15
C PRO A 379 32.34 -11.48 14.08
N GLU A 380 33.55 -12.00 14.26
CA GLU A 380 34.64 -11.91 13.26
C GLU A 380 34.32 -12.64 11.95
N LYS A 381 33.64 -13.80 12.02
CA LYS A 381 33.27 -14.58 10.83
C LYS A 381 32.21 -13.85 10.01
N LEU A 382 31.23 -13.23 10.68
CA LEU A 382 30.23 -12.40 10.01
C LEU A 382 30.85 -11.12 9.45
N ALA A 383 31.77 -10.47 10.18
CA ALA A 383 32.50 -9.31 9.67
C ALA A 383 33.32 -9.65 8.41
N ALA A 384 33.86 -10.86 8.30
CA ALA A 384 34.56 -11.31 7.10
C ALA A 384 33.64 -11.46 5.88
N LEU A 385 32.37 -11.85 6.08
CA LEU A 385 31.35 -11.94 5.03
C LEU A 385 30.80 -10.59 4.58
N ALA A 386 31.13 -9.51 5.31
CA ALA A 386 30.75 -8.15 4.96
C ALA A 386 31.65 -7.51 3.89
N LYS A 387 32.87 -8.05 3.71
CA LYS A 387 33.87 -7.61 2.73
C LYS A 387 33.56 -8.19 1.36
#